data_AF-I4A211-F1
#
_entry.id   AF-I4A211-F1
#
_cell.length_a   1.000
_cell.length_b   1.000
_cell.length_c   1.000
_cell.angle_alpha   90.00
_cell.angle_beta   90.00
_cell.angle_gamma   90.00
#
_symmetry.space_group_name_H-M   'P 1'
#
loop_
_entity.id
_entity.type
_entity.pdbx_description
1 polymer ?
#
loop_
_entity_poly.entity_id
_entity_poly.type
_entity_poly.pdbx_seq_one_letter_code
_entity_poly.pdbx_strand_id
1 'polypeptide(L)'
;MKKSILLLLVLVMGASLYAQQEQGRVGINTTSPKATLDIGKEGVDDAKGLLVPRLTADEVKTMTDTNKVGEDQNSLLLYVTQPFAEAKNKTGKYELIEQAGYYYYDAKYNGGMWVPIFGNRKNIYEITEETYLLPEHNNSFLYVKSDENINLHVLGDDLHKLPLGFNCVIVQEGKGQVFIIGDRLNIKTARGYKTRTQYSAIGVIIDKPNSFTITGDAVN
;
A
#
# COMPACT_ATOMS: atom_id res chain seq x y z
N MET A 1 -42.28 39.72 28.03
CA MET A 1 -40.82 39.87 28.18
C MET A 1 -40.08 38.53 28.23
N LYS A 2 -40.40 37.58 29.13
CA LYS A 2 -39.70 36.27 29.21
C LYS A 2 -39.74 35.41 27.93
N LYS A 3 -40.84 35.43 27.17
CA LYS A 3 -40.98 34.67 25.91
C LYS A 3 -40.13 35.22 24.76
N SER A 4 -39.94 36.55 24.70
CA SER A 4 -39.09 37.21 23.69
C SER A 4 -37.60 36.98 23.96
N ILE A 5 -37.20 36.87 25.23
CA ILE A 5 -35.82 36.54 25.61
C ILE A 5 -35.46 35.11 25.21
N LEU A 6 -36.39 34.16 25.39
CA LEU A 6 -36.19 32.77 24.97
C LEU A 6 -36.07 32.65 23.43
N LEU A 7 -36.88 33.39 22.68
CA LEU A 7 -36.78 33.43 21.22
C LEU A 7 -35.45 34.01 20.73
N LEU A 8 -34.96 35.09 21.36
CA LEU A 8 -33.65 35.65 21.03
C LEU A 8 -32.51 34.67 21.32
N LEU A 9 -32.57 33.95 22.45
CA LEU A 9 -31.56 32.94 22.81
C LEU A 9 -31.51 31.78 21.81
N VAL A 10 -32.67 31.28 21.35
CA VAL A 10 -32.75 30.23 20.33
C VAL A 10 -32.23 30.73 18.97
N LEU A 11 -32.48 31.99 18.61
CA LEU A 11 -31.97 32.58 17.37
C LEU A 11 -30.44 32.76 17.39
N VAL A 12 -29.86 33.12 18.53
CA VAL A 12 -28.40 33.28 18.73
C VAL A 12 -27.68 31.92 18.75
N MET A 13 -28.29 30.89 19.34
CA MET A 13 -27.79 29.51 19.28
C MET A 13 -27.93 28.88 17.88
N GLY A 14 -28.99 29.24 17.14
CA GLY A 14 -29.15 28.82 15.74
C GLY A 14 -28.11 29.47 14.81
N ALA A 15 -27.80 30.74 15.01
CA ALA A 15 -26.80 31.46 14.20
C ALA A 15 -25.36 30.95 14.39
N SER A 16 -25.02 30.42 15.57
CA SER A 16 -23.71 29.80 15.84
C SER A 16 -23.54 28.41 15.20
N LEU A 17 -24.62 27.77 14.75
CA LEU A 17 -24.59 26.56 13.94
C LEU A 17 -24.40 26.84 12.44
N TYR A 18 -24.68 28.06 11.98
CA TYR A 18 -24.45 28.50 10.59
C TYR A 18 -23.09 29.18 10.36
N ALA A 19 -22.27 29.28 11.40
CA ALA A 19 -21.00 30.01 11.39
C ALA A 19 -19.74 29.12 11.20
N GLN A 20 -19.87 27.91 10.65
CA GLN A 20 -18.71 27.23 10.04
C GLN A 20 -18.45 27.90 8.69
N GLN A 21 -17.73 29.02 8.76
CA GLN A 21 -17.55 30.02 7.72
C GLN A 21 -16.71 29.53 6.52
N GLU A 22 -17.09 30.07 5.36
CA GLU A 22 -16.61 29.84 3.98
C GLU A 22 -17.12 28.55 3.31
N GLN A 23 -18.33 28.64 2.75
CA GLN A 23 -18.86 27.73 1.72
C GLN A 23 -18.70 26.22 2.03
N GLY A 24 -19.24 25.77 3.18
CA GLY A 24 -19.32 24.34 3.50
C GLY A 24 -17.98 23.70 3.91
N ARG A 25 -17.02 24.51 4.37
CA ARG A 25 -15.72 24.06 4.88
C ARG A 25 -15.71 24.06 6.40
N VAL A 26 -14.95 23.12 6.97
CA VAL A 26 -14.71 22.98 8.40
C VAL A 26 -13.26 23.36 8.70
N GLY A 27 -13.05 24.48 9.40
CA GLY A 27 -11.75 24.85 9.94
C GLY A 27 -11.60 24.40 11.39
N ILE A 28 -10.53 23.67 11.71
CA ILE A 28 -10.11 23.39 13.08
C ILE A 28 -8.81 24.15 13.32
N ASN A 29 -8.81 25.05 14.31
CA ASN A 29 -7.65 25.88 14.64
C ASN A 29 -7.15 26.77 13.48
N THR A 30 -8.06 27.18 12.60
CA THR A 30 -7.85 28.16 11.51
C THR A 30 -9.16 28.91 11.26
N THR A 31 -9.10 30.22 11.04
CA THR A 31 -10.27 31.07 10.74
C THR A 31 -10.50 31.26 9.24
N SER A 32 -9.58 30.79 8.39
CA SER A 32 -9.67 30.86 6.93
C SER A 32 -9.34 29.50 6.33
N PRO A 33 -10.31 28.55 6.37
CA PRO A 33 -10.07 27.19 5.91
C PRO A 33 -9.84 27.13 4.39
N LYS A 34 -8.69 26.60 3.99
CA LYS A 34 -8.28 26.48 2.58
C LYS A 34 -8.76 25.19 1.90
N ALA A 35 -9.35 24.28 2.65
CA ALA A 35 -9.90 23.01 2.18
C ALA A 35 -11.22 22.68 2.91
N THR A 36 -11.92 21.62 2.47
CA THR A 36 -13.17 21.17 3.11
C THR A 36 -12.98 20.80 4.59
N LEU A 37 -11.83 20.23 4.93
CA LEU A 37 -11.33 20.12 6.31
C LEU A 37 -9.93 20.73 6.33
N ASP A 38 -9.73 21.78 7.10
CA ASP A 38 -8.42 22.43 7.28
C ASP A 38 -8.06 22.42 8.76
N ILE A 39 -6.92 21.82 9.11
CA ILE A 39 -6.42 21.71 10.48
C ILE A 39 -5.18 22.61 10.60
N GLY A 40 -5.37 23.81 11.15
CA GLY A 40 -4.30 24.75 11.43
C GLY A 40 -3.46 24.36 12.65
N LYS A 41 -2.21 24.84 12.70
CA LYS A 41 -1.34 24.69 13.89
C LYS A 41 -1.20 26.03 14.63
N GLU A 42 -1.25 25.99 15.96
CA GLU A 42 -0.84 27.09 16.84
C GLU A 42 0.28 26.60 17.78
N GLY A 43 1.34 27.39 17.95
CA GLY A 43 2.53 27.00 18.72
C GLY A 43 3.36 25.86 18.11
N VAL A 44 4.45 25.45 18.78
CA VAL A 44 5.32 24.33 18.38
C VAL A 44 5.43 23.21 19.42
N ASP A 45 4.94 23.42 20.65
CA ASP A 45 5.22 22.53 21.78
C ASP A 45 4.12 21.47 22.06
N ASP A 46 2.92 21.59 21.48
CA ASP A 46 1.86 20.56 21.63
C ASP A 46 1.80 19.57 20.48
N ALA A 47 1.34 18.35 20.78
CA ALA A 47 0.99 17.34 19.78
C ALA A 47 -0.09 17.85 18.81
N LYS A 48 0.18 17.75 17.51
CA LYS A 48 -0.68 18.23 16.42
C LYS A 48 -0.82 17.15 15.37
N GLY A 49 -2.03 16.94 14.87
CA GLY A 49 -2.30 15.99 13.80
C GLY A 49 -3.71 15.45 13.85
N LEU A 50 -3.99 14.52 12.94
CA LEU A 50 -5.24 13.77 12.89
C LEU A 50 -5.00 12.36 13.44
N LEU A 51 -5.68 12.00 14.53
CA LEU A 51 -5.76 10.61 14.96
C LEU A 51 -6.91 9.93 14.22
N VAL A 52 -6.56 8.95 13.39
CA VAL A 52 -7.52 8.05 12.74
C VAL A 52 -7.92 6.92 13.69
N PRO A 53 -9.07 6.24 13.47
CA PRO A 53 -9.44 5.06 14.24
C PRO A 53 -8.32 4.01 14.25
N ARG A 54 -8.05 3.45 15.43
CA ARG A 54 -7.03 2.42 15.65
C ARG A 54 -7.72 1.13 16.02
N LEU A 55 -7.47 0.08 15.25
CA LEU A 55 -8.12 -1.23 15.40
C LEU A 55 -7.07 -2.33 15.29
N THR A 56 -7.30 -3.49 15.87
CA THR A 56 -6.58 -4.73 15.56
C THR A 56 -7.08 -5.31 14.23
N ALA A 57 -6.31 -6.19 13.59
CA ALA A 57 -6.76 -6.85 12.36
C ALA A 57 -8.09 -7.63 12.56
N ASP A 58 -8.27 -8.26 13.72
CA ASP A 58 -9.50 -8.98 14.06
C ASP A 58 -10.70 -8.05 14.23
N GLU A 59 -10.52 -6.85 14.78
CA GLU A 59 -11.57 -5.81 14.84
C GLU A 59 -11.91 -5.25 13.46
N VAL A 60 -10.91 -5.03 12.59
CA VAL A 60 -11.13 -4.64 11.19
C VAL A 60 -11.95 -5.69 10.45
N LYS A 61 -11.60 -6.98 10.63
CA LYS A 61 -12.36 -8.10 10.06
C LYS A 61 -13.79 -8.13 10.57
N THR A 62 -13.99 -8.02 11.88
CA THR A 62 -15.33 -8.00 12.49
C THR A 62 -16.20 -6.86 11.94
N MET A 63 -15.64 -5.65 11.85
CA MET A 63 -16.33 -4.50 11.26
C MET A 63 -16.65 -4.73 9.77
N THR A 64 -15.73 -5.31 9.02
CA THR A 64 -15.89 -5.52 7.58
C THR A 64 -16.91 -6.61 7.26
N ASP A 65 -16.87 -7.74 7.97
CA ASP A 65 -17.76 -8.89 7.76
C ASP A 65 -19.19 -8.64 8.23
N THR A 66 -19.42 -7.65 9.10
CA THR A 66 -20.78 -7.23 9.51
C THR A 66 -21.47 -6.34 8.48
N ASN A 67 -21.01 -6.34 7.22
CA ASN A 67 -21.51 -5.53 6.11
C ASN A 67 -21.52 -4.02 6.39
N LYS A 68 -20.62 -3.54 7.26
CA LYS A 68 -20.46 -2.10 7.54
C LYS A 68 -19.44 -1.41 6.65
N VAL A 69 -18.73 -2.19 5.83
CA VAL A 69 -17.72 -1.69 4.91
C VAL A 69 -18.02 -2.24 3.51
N GLY A 70 -18.43 -1.34 2.62
CA GLY A 70 -18.76 -1.63 1.24
C GLY A 70 -18.38 -0.47 0.31
N GLU A 71 -19.09 -0.31 -0.80
CA GLU A 71 -18.77 0.73 -1.79
C GLU A 71 -18.81 2.16 -1.20
N ASP A 72 -19.74 2.43 -0.28
CA ASP A 72 -19.88 3.72 0.38
C ASP A 72 -18.72 4.07 1.32
N GLN A 73 -17.94 3.06 1.75
CA GLN A 73 -16.76 3.23 2.60
C GLN A 73 -15.46 3.14 1.78
N ASN A 74 -15.54 3.23 0.46
CA ASN A 74 -14.34 3.33 -0.36
C ASN A 74 -13.50 4.54 0.08
N SER A 75 -12.20 4.34 0.26
CA SER A 75 -11.24 5.30 0.85
C SER A 75 -11.34 5.49 2.38
N LEU A 76 -12.06 4.63 3.10
CA LEU A 76 -12.06 4.65 4.57
C LEU A 76 -10.66 4.35 5.11
N LEU A 77 -10.12 5.24 5.94
CA LEU A 77 -8.77 5.17 6.50
C LEU A 77 -8.78 4.77 7.98
N LEU A 78 -7.93 3.81 8.34
CA LEU A 78 -7.67 3.42 9.73
C LEU A 78 -6.21 3.05 9.94
N TYR A 79 -5.82 2.87 11.20
CA TYR A 79 -4.54 2.30 11.58
C TYR A 79 -4.74 0.93 12.23
N VAL A 80 -4.15 -0.11 11.65
CA VAL A 80 -4.08 -1.43 12.24
C VAL A 80 -2.96 -1.44 13.29
N THR A 81 -3.27 -1.81 14.51
CA THR A 81 -2.32 -1.81 15.65
C THR A 81 -1.57 -3.12 15.80
N GLN A 82 -2.19 -4.23 15.40
CA GLN A 82 -1.61 -5.58 15.45
C GLN A 82 -2.15 -6.42 14.28
N PRO A 83 -1.32 -7.30 13.68
CA PRO A 83 -1.76 -8.23 12.64
C PRO A 83 -2.69 -9.31 13.22
N PHE A 84 -3.24 -10.17 12.37
CA PHE A 84 -4.08 -11.28 12.81
C PHE A 84 -3.32 -12.22 13.75
N ALA A 85 -3.97 -12.60 14.87
CA ALA A 85 -3.43 -13.62 15.76
C ALA A 85 -3.34 -14.99 15.07
N GLU A 86 -4.29 -15.29 14.19
CA GLU A 86 -4.32 -16.53 13.42
C GLU A 86 -4.14 -16.26 11.92
N ALA A 87 -3.08 -16.79 11.33
CA ALA A 87 -2.73 -16.55 9.92
C ALA A 87 -3.85 -16.95 8.93
N LYS A 88 -4.69 -17.93 9.27
CA LYS A 88 -5.84 -18.35 8.44
C LYS A 88 -6.89 -17.24 8.23
N ASN A 89 -6.94 -16.26 9.12
CA ASN A 89 -7.87 -15.12 9.02
C ASN A 89 -7.39 -14.07 8.01
N LYS A 90 -6.10 -14.10 7.64
CA LYS A 90 -5.48 -13.21 6.66
C LYS A 90 -5.74 -13.70 5.23
N THR A 91 -7.00 -13.74 4.82
CA THR A 91 -7.43 -14.20 3.49
C THR A 91 -8.46 -13.23 2.89
N GLY A 92 -8.58 -13.22 1.56
CA GLY A 92 -9.55 -12.38 0.85
C GLY A 92 -9.33 -10.89 1.11
N LYS A 93 -10.35 -10.20 1.65
CA LYS A 93 -10.34 -8.74 1.90
C LYS A 93 -9.20 -8.27 2.81
N TYR A 94 -8.55 -9.17 3.53
CA TYR A 94 -7.58 -8.89 4.58
C TYR A 94 -6.16 -9.38 4.26
N GLU A 95 -5.95 -9.93 3.07
CA GLU A 95 -4.70 -10.59 2.67
C GLU A 95 -3.47 -9.68 2.84
N LEU A 96 -3.63 -8.36 2.60
CA LEU A 96 -2.53 -7.40 2.70
C LEU A 96 -2.29 -6.84 4.13
N ILE A 97 -3.05 -7.28 5.14
CA ILE A 97 -2.84 -6.87 6.53
C ILE A 97 -1.73 -7.72 7.16
N GLU A 98 -0.49 -7.42 6.79
CA GLU A 98 0.71 -8.14 7.25
C GLU A 98 1.22 -7.69 8.63
N GLN A 99 1.03 -6.42 8.97
CA GLN A 99 1.63 -5.80 10.15
C GLN A 99 0.84 -4.58 10.61
N ALA A 100 1.26 -3.99 11.73
CA ALA A 100 0.74 -2.71 12.17
C ALA A 100 1.04 -1.62 11.12
N GLY A 101 0.08 -0.74 10.86
CA GLY A 101 0.21 0.24 9.77
C GLY A 101 -1.07 0.97 9.41
N TYR A 102 -0.96 1.95 8.51
CA TYR A 102 -2.12 2.62 7.94
C TYR A 102 -2.70 1.81 6.79
N TYR A 103 -4.02 1.64 6.79
CA TYR A 103 -4.76 0.91 5.76
C TYR A 103 -5.96 1.75 5.31
N TYR A 104 -6.22 1.72 4.00
CA TYR A 104 -7.47 2.24 3.45
C TYR A 104 -8.28 1.12 2.82
N TYR A 105 -9.61 1.23 2.84
CA TYR A 105 -10.47 0.29 2.14
C TYR A 105 -10.59 0.70 0.67
N ASP A 106 -10.22 -0.20 -0.24
CA ASP A 106 -10.44 -0.06 -1.68
C ASP A 106 -11.57 -0.99 -2.11
N ALA A 107 -12.76 -0.43 -2.35
CA ALA A 107 -13.94 -1.19 -2.75
C ALA A 107 -13.83 -1.78 -4.17
N LYS A 108 -12.89 -1.30 -5.00
CA LYS A 108 -12.74 -1.70 -6.40
C LYS A 108 -11.60 -2.69 -6.60
N TYR A 109 -10.61 -2.71 -5.71
CA TYR A 109 -9.53 -3.69 -5.75
C TYR A 109 -10.02 -5.08 -5.31
N ASN A 110 -9.99 -6.05 -6.22
CA ASN A 110 -10.36 -7.45 -6.00
C ASN A 110 -11.72 -7.67 -5.29
N GLY A 111 -12.72 -6.85 -5.61
CA GLY A 111 -14.06 -6.96 -4.99
C GLY A 111 -14.15 -6.40 -3.56
N GLY A 112 -13.16 -5.60 -3.13
CA GLY A 112 -13.14 -4.95 -1.83
C GLY A 112 -12.00 -5.45 -0.96
N MET A 113 -11.02 -4.61 -0.66
CA MET A 113 -9.83 -5.04 0.09
C MET A 113 -9.24 -3.93 0.94
N TRP A 114 -8.68 -4.31 2.09
CA TRP A 114 -7.86 -3.41 2.90
C TRP A 114 -6.45 -3.33 2.34
N VAL A 115 -6.08 -2.14 1.88
CA VAL A 115 -4.80 -1.88 1.21
C VAL A 115 -3.91 -1.04 2.13
N PRO A 116 -2.65 -1.44 2.38
CA PRO A 116 -1.73 -0.64 3.16
C PRO A 116 -1.35 0.64 2.40
N ILE A 117 -1.32 1.78 3.10
CA ILE A 117 -0.67 3.00 2.60
C ILE A 117 0.84 2.76 2.67
N PHE A 118 1.56 3.09 1.59
CA PHE A 118 2.98 2.83 1.34
C PHE A 118 3.87 2.87 2.61
N GLY A 119 4.75 1.87 2.75
CA GLY A 119 5.70 1.75 3.87
C GLY A 119 5.56 0.47 4.70
N ASN A 120 4.47 -0.29 4.52
CA ASN A 120 4.23 -1.57 5.21
C ASN A 120 4.24 -2.80 4.28
N ARG A 121 4.69 -2.64 3.03
CA ARG A 121 4.99 -3.78 2.16
C ARG A 121 6.41 -4.22 2.44
N LYS A 122 6.61 -5.50 2.75
CA LYS A 122 7.93 -6.13 2.73
C LYS A 122 8.59 -5.75 1.41
N ASN A 123 9.66 -4.96 1.47
CA ASN A 123 10.37 -4.47 0.29
C ASN A 123 11.73 -5.15 0.12
N ILE A 124 12.05 -6.10 0.99
CA ILE A 124 13.24 -6.95 0.93
C ILE A 124 12.78 -8.40 1.02
N TYR A 125 13.14 -9.20 0.03
CA TYR A 125 12.87 -10.63 -0.01
C TYR A 125 14.19 -11.40 -0.07
N GLU A 126 14.24 -12.55 0.61
CA GLU A 126 15.37 -13.47 0.53
C GLU A 126 14.93 -14.67 -0.30
N ILE A 127 15.75 -15.02 -1.29
CA ILE A 127 15.51 -16.15 -2.19
C ILE A 127 16.65 -17.15 -2.03
N THR A 128 16.33 -18.39 -1.69
CA THR A 128 17.31 -19.46 -1.46
C THR A 128 17.21 -20.59 -2.49
N GLU A 129 16.13 -20.61 -3.28
CA GLU A 129 15.83 -21.64 -4.28
C GLU A 129 15.15 -21.05 -5.52
N GLU A 130 15.03 -21.86 -6.57
CA GLU A 130 14.34 -21.49 -7.81
C GLU A 130 12.88 -21.10 -7.54
N THR A 131 12.43 -20.00 -8.14
CA THR A 131 11.09 -19.46 -7.88
C THR A 131 10.60 -18.51 -8.98
N TYR A 132 9.39 -17.99 -8.79
CA TYR A 132 8.74 -17.03 -9.67
C TYR A 132 8.81 -15.61 -9.08
N LEU A 133 8.87 -14.60 -9.95
CA LEU A 133 8.54 -13.25 -9.55
C LEU A 133 7.02 -13.15 -9.40
N LEU A 134 6.58 -12.63 -8.26
CA LEU A 134 5.18 -12.54 -7.86
C LEU A 134 4.75 -11.08 -7.68
N PRO A 135 3.45 -10.74 -7.75
CA PRO A 135 2.98 -9.36 -7.61
C PRO A 135 3.46 -8.62 -6.34
N GLU A 136 3.65 -9.35 -5.24
CA GLU A 136 4.18 -8.82 -3.97
C GLU A 136 5.65 -8.38 -4.04
N HIS A 137 6.42 -8.88 -5.01
CA HIS A 137 7.80 -8.45 -5.27
C HIS A 137 7.86 -7.07 -5.96
N ASN A 138 6.72 -6.46 -6.28
CA ASN A 138 6.71 -5.15 -6.92
C ASN A 138 7.26 -4.06 -5.98
N ASN A 139 8.13 -3.19 -6.51
CA ASN A 139 8.85 -2.15 -5.77
C ASN A 139 9.73 -2.70 -4.63
N SER A 140 10.39 -3.83 -4.87
CA SER A 140 11.22 -4.51 -3.86
C SER A 140 12.65 -4.83 -4.33
N PHE A 141 13.46 -5.27 -3.38
CA PHE A 141 14.79 -5.83 -3.55
C PHE A 141 14.76 -7.32 -3.19
N LEU A 142 15.23 -8.18 -4.08
CA LEU A 142 15.32 -9.63 -3.87
C LEU A 142 16.80 -9.99 -3.73
N TYR A 143 17.19 -10.49 -2.57
CA TYR A 143 18.54 -10.98 -2.30
C TYR A 143 18.58 -12.50 -2.50
N VAL A 144 19.30 -12.94 -3.53
CA VAL A 144 19.45 -14.36 -3.83
C VAL A 144 20.65 -14.91 -3.08
N LYS A 145 20.39 -15.68 -2.03
CA LYS A 145 21.35 -16.23 -1.08
C LYS A 145 21.56 -17.73 -1.33
N SER A 146 22.06 -18.07 -2.51
CA SER A 146 22.35 -19.45 -2.90
C SER A 146 23.77 -19.59 -3.44
N ASP A 147 24.46 -20.65 -3.04
CA ASP A 147 25.74 -21.05 -3.65
C ASP A 147 25.54 -21.84 -4.96
N GLU A 148 24.32 -22.34 -5.20
CA GLU A 148 23.90 -22.98 -6.44
C GLU A 148 23.24 -21.97 -7.39
N ASN A 149 23.34 -22.23 -8.70
CA ASN A 149 22.68 -21.41 -9.72
C ASN A 149 21.16 -21.43 -9.54
N ILE A 150 20.53 -20.25 -9.60
CA ILE A 150 19.08 -20.08 -9.38
C ILE A 150 18.44 -19.49 -10.63
N ASN A 151 17.34 -20.08 -11.07
CA ASN A 151 16.43 -19.45 -12.03
C ASN A 151 15.35 -18.66 -11.29
N LEU A 152 15.13 -17.44 -11.74
CA LEU A 152 13.98 -16.62 -11.36
C LEU A 152 13.09 -16.44 -12.58
N HIS A 153 11.89 -17.01 -12.49
CA HIS A 153 10.96 -17.05 -13.59
C HIS A 153 10.06 -15.82 -13.59
N VAL A 154 9.94 -15.18 -14.75
CA VAL A 154 8.99 -14.12 -15.03
C VAL A 154 7.90 -14.74 -15.90
N LEU A 155 6.77 -15.08 -15.30
CA LEU A 155 5.64 -15.72 -15.97
C LEU A 155 4.63 -14.70 -16.50
N GLY A 156 4.06 -15.03 -17.64
CA GLY A 156 2.90 -14.32 -18.22
C GLY A 156 1.56 -15.06 -18.04
N ASP A 157 1.47 -16.04 -17.15
CA ASP A 157 0.23 -16.78 -16.90
C ASP A 157 -0.72 -16.00 -15.98
N ASP A 158 -1.98 -16.43 -15.87
CA ASP A 158 -3.00 -15.71 -15.09
C ASP A 158 -2.76 -15.78 -13.57
N LEU A 159 -1.98 -16.76 -13.09
CA LEU A 159 -1.69 -16.96 -11.66
C LEU A 159 -0.53 -16.10 -11.16
N HIS A 160 0.47 -15.84 -12.00
CA HIS A 160 1.67 -15.07 -11.69
C HIS A 160 1.76 -13.78 -12.53
N LYS A 161 0.64 -13.34 -13.11
CA LYS A 161 0.58 -12.15 -13.96
C LYS A 161 1.04 -10.92 -13.20
N LEU A 162 2.23 -10.46 -13.56
CA LEU A 162 2.79 -9.25 -12.98
C LEU A 162 2.12 -8.00 -13.60
N PRO A 163 1.81 -6.97 -12.78
CA PRO A 163 1.12 -5.77 -13.25
C PRO A 163 2.00 -4.91 -14.17
N LEU A 164 1.38 -4.10 -15.03
CA LEU A 164 2.09 -3.03 -15.73
C LEU A 164 2.68 -2.06 -14.70
N GLY A 165 3.94 -1.68 -14.89
CA GLY A 165 4.70 -0.92 -13.89
C GLY A 165 5.28 -1.79 -12.77
N PHE A 166 5.25 -3.12 -12.89
CA PHE A 166 6.02 -3.98 -12.01
C PHE A 166 7.51 -3.67 -12.17
N ASN A 167 8.22 -3.49 -11.04
CA ASN A 167 9.67 -3.39 -11.02
C ASN A 167 10.27 -3.99 -9.75
N CYS A 168 11.39 -4.69 -9.89
CA CYS A 168 12.21 -5.12 -8.76
C CYS A 168 13.70 -5.06 -9.10
N VAL A 169 14.53 -5.02 -8.06
CA VAL A 169 15.99 -5.20 -8.16
C VAL A 169 16.35 -6.55 -7.56
N ILE A 170 17.12 -7.33 -8.29
CA ILE A 170 17.59 -8.66 -7.90
C ILE A 170 19.09 -8.56 -7.66
N VAL A 171 19.53 -8.93 -6.47
CA VAL A 171 20.92 -8.90 -6.02
C VAL A 171 21.40 -10.33 -5.84
N GLN A 172 22.45 -10.73 -6.55
CA GLN A 172 23.12 -11.99 -6.30
C GLN A 172 23.97 -11.83 -5.02
N GLU A 173 23.53 -12.38 -3.88
CA GLU A 173 24.33 -12.34 -2.65
C GLU A 173 25.16 -13.61 -2.45
N GLY A 174 24.66 -14.76 -2.88
CA GLY A 174 25.38 -16.04 -2.88
C GLY A 174 26.32 -16.23 -4.08
N LYS A 175 27.09 -17.33 -4.08
CA LYS A 175 28.06 -17.62 -5.15
C LYS A 175 27.42 -18.10 -6.45
N GLY A 176 26.22 -18.69 -6.35
CA GLY A 176 25.47 -19.19 -7.49
C GLY A 176 25.02 -18.08 -8.41
N GLN A 177 25.13 -18.30 -9.72
CA GLN A 177 24.68 -17.34 -10.72
C GLN A 177 23.15 -17.28 -10.75
N VAL A 178 22.59 -16.08 -10.80
CA VAL A 178 21.14 -15.86 -10.90
C VAL A 178 20.76 -15.63 -12.36
N PHE A 179 19.84 -16.44 -12.89
CA PHE A 179 19.30 -16.37 -14.24
C PHE A 179 17.86 -15.87 -14.20
N ILE A 180 17.49 -15.01 -15.16
CA ILE A 180 16.12 -14.55 -15.35
C ILE A 180 15.53 -15.28 -16.54
N ILE A 181 14.46 -16.03 -16.28
CA ILE A 181 13.78 -16.86 -17.28
C ILE A 181 12.48 -16.17 -17.67
N GLY A 182 12.32 -15.83 -18.95
CA GLY A 182 11.10 -15.24 -19.48
C GLY A 182 10.20 -16.31 -20.09
N ASP A 183 9.19 -16.75 -19.35
CA ASP A 183 8.29 -17.81 -19.81
C ASP A 183 7.16 -17.20 -20.66
N ARG A 184 7.25 -17.39 -21.99
CA ARG A 184 6.30 -16.85 -23.00
C ARG A 184 6.26 -15.32 -23.06
N LEU A 185 7.31 -14.64 -22.56
CA LEU A 185 7.47 -13.20 -22.59
C LEU A 185 8.65 -12.78 -23.47
N ASN A 186 8.54 -11.62 -24.11
CA ASN A 186 9.67 -11.04 -24.83
C ASN A 186 10.63 -10.37 -23.85
N ILE A 187 11.87 -10.88 -23.77
CA ILE A 187 12.94 -10.31 -22.95
C ILE A 187 13.66 -9.21 -23.73
N LYS A 188 13.75 -8.00 -23.15
CA LYS A 188 14.59 -6.91 -23.67
C LYS A 188 15.78 -6.72 -22.76
N THR A 189 17.00 -6.87 -23.30
CA THR A 189 18.24 -6.66 -22.54
C THR A 189 19.36 -6.24 -23.46
N ALA A 190 20.28 -5.41 -22.97
CA ALA A 190 21.47 -4.98 -23.71
C ALA A 190 22.64 -5.95 -23.53
N ARG A 191 22.72 -6.64 -22.38
CA ARG A 191 23.93 -7.38 -21.97
C ARG A 191 23.69 -8.85 -21.65
N GLY A 192 22.45 -9.24 -21.35
CA GLY A 192 22.03 -10.63 -21.16
C GLY A 192 21.00 -10.82 -20.06
N TYR A 193 20.84 -12.07 -19.62
CA TYR A 193 19.72 -12.50 -18.76
C TYR A 193 20.18 -13.14 -17.44
N LYS A 194 21.48 -13.12 -17.14
CA LYS A 194 22.00 -13.53 -15.84
C LYS A 194 22.80 -12.41 -15.18
N THR A 195 22.90 -12.45 -13.86
CA THR A 195 23.79 -11.58 -13.07
C THR A 195 25.25 -11.75 -13.50
N ARG A 196 26.12 -10.75 -13.30
CA ARG A 196 27.54 -10.83 -13.71
C ARG A 196 28.39 -11.68 -12.76
N THR A 197 28.29 -11.42 -11.46
CA THR A 197 29.06 -12.08 -10.40
C THR A 197 28.41 -11.77 -9.04
N GLN A 198 28.95 -12.34 -7.97
CA GLN A 198 28.49 -12.05 -6.61
C GLN A 198 28.46 -10.54 -6.35
N TYR A 199 27.39 -10.09 -5.71
CA TYR A 199 27.01 -8.70 -5.45
C TYR A 199 26.63 -7.85 -6.67
N SER A 200 26.45 -8.46 -7.84
CA SER A 200 25.85 -7.78 -9.00
C SER A 200 24.35 -7.60 -8.78
N ALA A 201 23.83 -6.46 -9.22
CA ALA A 201 22.40 -6.15 -9.19
C ALA A 201 21.84 -6.00 -10.61
N ILE A 202 20.70 -6.62 -10.86
CA ILE A 202 19.94 -6.50 -12.10
C ILE A 202 18.52 -6.04 -11.80
N GLY A 203 17.94 -5.24 -12.69
CA GLY A 203 16.55 -4.82 -12.59
C GLY A 203 15.67 -5.64 -13.52
N VAL A 204 14.45 -5.96 -13.10
CA VAL A 204 13.38 -6.49 -13.96
C VAL A 204 12.23 -5.49 -13.97
N ILE A 205 11.82 -5.04 -15.17
CA ILE A 205 10.78 -4.00 -15.35
C ILE A 205 9.76 -4.46 -16.38
N ILE A 206 8.48 -4.36 -16.04
CA ILE A 206 7.36 -4.63 -16.97
C ILE A 206 6.73 -3.30 -17.38
N ASP A 207 7.16 -2.80 -18.54
CA ASP A 207 6.66 -1.55 -19.13
C ASP A 207 5.45 -1.77 -20.05
N LYS A 208 5.29 -2.98 -20.61
CA LYS A 208 4.29 -3.31 -21.62
C LYS A 208 3.78 -4.75 -21.45
N PRO A 209 2.57 -5.06 -21.93
CA PRO A 209 2.08 -6.44 -21.93
C PRO A 209 3.04 -7.38 -22.67
N ASN A 210 3.16 -8.62 -22.18
CA ASN A 210 3.91 -9.70 -22.82
C ASN A 210 5.41 -9.41 -23.09
N SER A 211 6.00 -8.45 -22.38
CA SER A 211 7.43 -8.17 -22.45
C SER A 211 7.96 -7.61 -21.13
N PHE A 212 9.24 -7.85 -20.85
CA PHE A 212 9.92 -7.19 -19.74
C PHE A 212 11.34 -6.81 -20.15
N THR A 213 11.91 -5.86 -19.42
CA THR A 213 13.26 -5.36 -19.62
C THR A 213 14.15 -5.80 -18.46
N ILE A 214 15.33 -6.34 -18.77
CA ILE A 214 16.40 -6.58 -17.81
C ILE A 214 17.41 -5.44 -17.93
N THR A 215 17.75 -4.83 -16.79
CA THR A 215 18.71 -3.72 -16.69
C THR A 215 19.82 -4.03 -15.69
N GLY A 216 20.84 -3.17 -15.60
CA GLY A 216 21.92 -3.27 -14.61
C GLY A 216 23.08 -4.16 -15.06
N ASP A 217 23.73 -4.82 -14.11
CA ASP A 217 24.93 -5.64 -14.32
C ASP A 217 24.58 -7.06 -14.81
N ALA A 218 23.74 -7.13 -15.83
CA ALA A 218 23.40 -8.37 -16.51
C ALA A 218 24.49 -8.74 -17.55
N VAL A 219 24.66 -10.05 -17.80
CA VAL A 219 25.55 -10.62 -18.82
C VAL A 219 24.92 -11.84 -19.48
N ASN A 220 25.51 -12.34 -20.59
CA ASN A 220 25.11 -13.57 -21.29
C ASN A 220 25.82 -14.80 -20.70
#